data_AF-A0A0C6EWJ2-F1
#
_entry.id   AF-A0A0C6EWJ2-F1
#
_cell.length_a   1.000
_cell.length_b   1.000
_cell.length_c   1.000
_cell.angle_alpha   90.00
_cell.angle_beta   90.00
_cell.angle_gamma   90.00
#
_symmetry.space_group_name_H-M   'P 1'
#
loop_
_entity.id
_entity.type
_entity.pdbx_description
1 polymer ?
#
loop_
_entity_poly.entity_id
_entity_poly.type
_entity_poly.pdbx_seq_one_letter_code
_entity_poly.pdbx_strand_id
1 'polypeptide(L)' 'MPDVRKEKTYDGRWTVFIGSQVVVTDLTGLDAEALVSSYKKVIAAEPVSSAVVS' A
#
# COMPACT_ATOMS: atom_id res chain seq x y z
N MET A 1 -2.02 7.50 9.33
CA MET A 1 -1.99 7.00 7.94
C MET A 1 -1.57 5.54 7.98
N PRO A 2 -2.25 4.63 7.28
CA PRO A 2 -1.84 3.23 7.22
C PRO A 2 -0.42 3.14 6.64
N ASP A 3 0.46 2.44 7.34
CA ASP A 3 1.83 2.21 6.91
C ASP A 3 1.84 1.40 5.60
N VAL A 4 2.64 1.82 4.63
CA VAL A 4 2.82 1.08 3.37
C VAL A 4 4.29 0.75 3.20
N ARG A 5 4.59 -0.55 3.19
CA ARG A 5 5.96 -1.06 3.02
C ARG A 5 5.99 -2.07 1.89
N LYS A 6 7.15 -2.20 1.27
CA LYS A 6 7.41 -3.18 0.21
C LYS A 6 8.69 -3.92 0.51
N GLU A 7 8.69 -5.21 0.24
CA GLU A 7 9.84 -6.10 0.44
C GLU A 7 10.11 -6.88 -0.83
N LYS A 8 11.39 -7.03 -1.15
CA LYS A 8 11.84 -7.86 -2.27
C LYS A 8 12.16 -9.25 -1.75
N THR A 9 11.56 -10.27 -2.36
CA THR A 9 11.82 -11.67 -2.04
C THR A 9 13.05 -12.20 -2.79
N TYR A 10 13.57 -13.34 -2.35
CA TYR A 10 14.79 -13.94 -2.91
C TYR A 10 14.68 -14.34 -4.38
N ASP A 11 13.46 -14.63 -4.85
CA ASP A 11 13.13 -14.92 -6.25
C ASP A 11 13.05 -13.67 -7.14
N GLY A 12 13.27 -12.49 -6.57
CA GLY A 12 13.23 -11.21 -7.28
C GLY A 12 11.85 -10.60 -7.42
N ARG A 13 10.79 -11.25 -6.93
CA ARG A 13 9.43 -10.69 -6.82
C ARG A 13 9.36 -9.67 -5.68
N TRP A 14 8.28 -8.89 -5.68
CA TRP A 14 7.98 -7.92 -4.63
C TRP A 14 6.67 -8.26 -3.94
N THR A 15 6.65 -7.97 -2.64
CA THR A 15 5.45 -8.00 -1.81
C THR A 15 5.20 -6.61 -1.25
N VAL A 16 3.98 -6.12 -1.37
CA VAL A 16 3.53 -4.84 -0.79
C VAL A 16 2.56 -5.13 0.34
N PHE A 17 2.83 -4.53 1.50
CA PHE A 17 2.01 -4.60 2.70
C PHE A 17 1.35 -3.23 2.91
N ILE A 18 0.04 -3.22 3.05
CA ILE A 18 -0.77 -2.03 3.30
C ILE A 18 -1.48 -2.22 4.64
N GLY A 19 -1.03 -1.46 5.64
CA GLY A 19 -1.47 -1.63 7.02
C GLY A 19 -1.28 -3.06 7.53
N SER A 20 -2.20 -3.51 8.37
CA SER A 20 -2.21 -4.88 8.92
C SER A 20 -3.12 -5.85 8.15
N GLN A 21 -3.80 -5.39 7.11
CA GLN A 21 -4.94 -6.10 6.51
C GLN A 21 -4.68 -6.61 5.10
N VAL A 22 -3.85 -5.92 4.32
CA VAL A 22 -3.68 -6.21 2.90
C VAL A 22 -2.23 -6.55 2.60
N VAL A 23 -2.06 -7.68 1.93
CA VAL A 23 -0.77 -8.16 1.43
C VAL A 23 -0.95 -8.50 -0.04
N VAL A 24 -0.11 -7.93 -0.89
CA VAL A 24 -0.10 -8.18 -2.33
C VAL A 24 1.26 -8.75 -2.70
N THR A 25 1.29 -9.97 -3.22
CA THR A 25 2.51 -10.73 -3.55
C THR A 25 2.70 -10.87 -5.06
N ASP A 26 3.82 -11.46 -5.46
CA ASP A 26 4.14 -11.81 -6.85
C ASP A 26 4.29 -10.61 -7.80
N LEU A 27 4.55 -9.42 -7.26
CA LEU A 27 4.66 -8.20 -8.04
C LEU A 27 6.02 -8.08 -8.74
N THR A 28 6.03 -7.47 -9.94
CA THR A 28 7.27 -6.94 -10.48
C THR A 28 7.68 -5.67 -9.71
N GLY A 29 8.92 -5.22 -9.90
CA GLY A 29 9.36 -3.96 -9.30
C GLY A 29 8.51 -2.76 -9.73
N LEU A 30 8.12 -2.70 -11.01
CA LEU A 30 7.29 -1.62 -11.53
C LEU A 30 5.87 -1.66 -10.95
N ASP A 31 5.28 -2.85 -10.81
CA ASP A 31 3.94 -3.00 -10.23
C ASP A 31 3.92 -2.58 -8.77
N ALA A 32 4.93 -2.97 -7.99
CA ALA A 32 5.07 -2.57 -6.59
C ALA A 32 5.19 -1.04 -6.43
N GLU A 33 5.98 -0.38 -7.29
CA GLU A 33 6.09 1.09 -7.28
C GLU A 33 4.78 1.78 -7.67
N ALA A 34 4.11 1.28 -8.71
CA ALA A 34 2.84 1.83 -9.17
C ALA A 34 1.77 1.70 -8.09
N LEU A 35 1.71 0.56 -7.40
CA LEU A 35 0.77 0.31 -6.31
C LEU A 35 1.02 1.25 -5.12
N VAL A 36 2.26 1.33 -4.63
CA VAL A 36 2.62 2.21 -3.50
C VAL A 36 2.33 3.68 -3.83
N SER A 37 2.68 4.12 -5.04
CA SER A 37 2.46 5.50 -5.48
C SER A 37 0.96 5.83 -5.61
N SER A 38 0.18 4.91 -6.17
CA SER A 38 -1.27 5.09 -6.34
C SER A 38 -1.97 5.11 -4.98
N TYR A 39 -1.60 4.19 -4.08
CA TYR A 39 -2.16 4.13 -2.73
C TYR A 39 -1.88 5.42 -1.95
N LYS A 40 -0.64 5.90 -1.98
CA LYS A 40 -0.24 7.17 -1.35
C LYS A 40 -1.05 8.37 -1.86
N LYS A 41 -1.39 8.40 -3.15
CA LYS A 41 -2.24 9.44 -3.73
C LYS A 41 -3.68 9.38 -3.21
N VAL A 42 -4.27 8.18 -3.15
CA VAL A 42 -5.65 8.00 -2.66
C VAL A 42 -5.76 8.44 -1.21
N ILE A 43 -4.88 7.96 -0.33
CA ILE A 43 -4.92 8.32 1.10
C ILE A 43 -4.56 9.77 1.39
N ALA A 44 -3.84 10.44 0.49
CA ALA A 44 -3.55 11.88 0.61
C ALA A 44 -4.72 12.73 0.10
N ALA A 45 -5.53 12.19 -0.82
CA ALA A 45 -6.72 12.85 -1.36
C ALA A 45 -7.96 12.66 -0.46
N GLU A 46 -7.99 11.64 0.39
CA GLU A 46 -9.03 11.45 1.40
C GLU A 46 -8.68 12.22 2.69
N PRO A 47 -9.29 13.39 2.98
CA PRO A 47 -9.32 13.88 4.35
C PRO A 47 -10.11 12.84 5.15
N VAL A 48 -9.51 12.35 6.23
CA VAL A 48 -10.11 11.36 7.12
C VAL A 48 -11.42 11.93 7.68
N SER A 49 -12.53 11.74 6.98
CA SER A 49 -13.87 12.07 7.46
C SER A 49 -14.30 10.95 8.39
N SER A 50 -13.72 10.95 9.59
CA SER A 50 -14.12 10.08 10.69
C SER A 50 -14.59 10.96 11.84
N ALA A 51 -15.65 11.72 11.57
CA ALA A 51 -16.38 12.49 12.57
C ALA A 51 -17.89 12.30 12.41
N VAL A 52 -18.38 11.05 12.38
CA VAL A 52 -19.77 10.74 12.74
C VAL A 52 -19.82 9.29 13.24
N VAL A 53 -19.76 9.10 14.57
CA VAL A 53 -20.79 8.37 15.33
C VAL A 53 -20.79 8.98 16.73
N SER A 54 -21.84 9.75 17.03
CA SER A 54 -22.18 10.25 18.37
C SER A 54 -22.85 9.17 19.20
#